data_AF-A0A3N5ZEH3-F1
#
_entry.id   AF-A0A3N5ZEH3-F1
#
_cell.length_a   1.000
_cell.length_b   1.000
_cell.length_c   1.000
_cell.angle_alpha   90.00
_cell.angle_beta   90.00
_cell.angle_gamma   90.00
#
_symmetry.space_group_name_H-M   'P 1'
#
loop_
_entity.id
_entity.type
_entity.pdbx_description
1 polymer ?
#
loop_
_entity_poly.entity_id
_entity_poly.type
_entity_poly.pdbx_seq_one_letter_code
_entity_poly.pdbx_strand_id
1 'polypeptide(L)'
;MSEISDASITAALRRHMSIAVARQVIAAGNLANLDTPGFRAQELAFDKALDSRVGGLQLASTSAGHLPAAPGPQAVAARDAGGSPRRDGNTVQLDRELLT
;
A
#
# COMPACT_ATOMS: atom_id res chain seq x y z
N MET A 1 -27.35 -18.25 -3.59
CA MET A 1 -27.00 -17.26 -2.55
C MET A 1 -25.59 -17.55 -2.11
N SER A 2 -24.66 -16.65 -2.43
CA SER A 2 -23.23 -16.82 -2.16
C SER A 2 -22.98 -16.78 -0.65
N GLU A 3 -22.63 -17.90 -0.04
CA GLU A 3 -22.12 -17.90 1.33
C GLU A 3 -20.74 -17.23 1.33
N ILE A 4 -20.68 -16.01 1.86
CA ILE A 4 -19.40 -15.37 2.19
C ILE A 4 -18.79 -16.23 3.29
N SER A 5 -17.74 -16.99 2.99
CA SER A 5 -17.15 -17.91 3.97
C SER A 5 -16.41 -17.14 5.07
N ASP A 6 -16.51 -17.60 6.31
CA ASP A 6 -15.86 -16.99 7.48
C ASP A 6 -14.34 -16.87 7.31
N ALA A 7 -13.74 -17.82 6.57
CA ALA A 7 -12.35 -17.79 6.16
C ALA A 7 -12.02 -16.59 5.24
N SER A 8 -12.92 -16.22 4.33
CA SER A 8 -12.74 -15.07 3.43
C SER A 8 -12.83 -13.74 4.18
N ILE A 9 -13.72 -13.63 5.17
CA ILE A 9 -13.84 -12.45 6.04
C ILE A 9 -12.59 -12.29 6.90
N THR A 10 -12.14 -13.37 7.54
CA THR A 10 -10.93 -13.37 8.37
C THR A 10 -9.69 -13.02 7.55
N ALA A 11 -9.60 -13.54 6.32
CA ALA A 11 -8.50 -13.21 5.41
C ALA A 11 -8.53 -11.73 4.99
N ALA A 12 -9.72 -11.17 4.70
CA ALA A 12 -9.87 -9.76 4.39
C ALA A 12 -9.51 -8.85 5.57
N LEU A 13 -9.98 -9.18 6.78
CA LEU A 13 -9.64 -8.46 8.01
C LEU A 13 -8.14 -8.47 8.28
N ARG A 14 -7.50 -9.64 8.18
CA ARG A 14 -6.05 -9.78 8.36
C ARG A 14 -5.30 -8.87 7.38
N ARG A 15 -5.71 -8.87 6.11
CA ARG A 15 -5.11 -8.01 5.08
C ARG A 15 -5.28 -6.52 5.41
N HIS A 16 -6.47 -6.11 5.83
CA HIS A 16 -6.71 -4.73 6.26
C HIS A 16 -5.83 -4.32 7.44
N MET A 17 -5.69 -5.19 8.44
CA MET A 17 -4.81 -4.95 9.59
C MET A 17 -3.35 -4.82 9.16
N SER A 18 -2.86 -5.70 8.28
CA SER A 18 -1.50 -5.60 7.75
C SER A 18 -1.24 -4.27 7.03
N ILE A 19 -2.22 -3.78 6.27
CA ILE A 19 -2.12 -2.49 5.57
C ILE A 19 -2.12 -1.33 6.56
N ALA A 20 -3.01 -1.36 7.55
CA ALA A 20 -3.08 -0.33 8.59
C ALA A 20 -1.75 -0.22 9.35
N VAL A 21 -1.18 -1.36 9.75
CA VAL A 21 0.14 -1.40 10.40
C VAL A 21 1.23 -0.85 9.47
N ALA A 22 1.24 -1.23 8.19
CA ALA A 22 2.22 -0.71 7.24
C ALA A 22 2.13 0.80 7.05
N ARG A 23 0.92 1.36 7.02
CA ARG A 23 0.70 2.83 6.99
C ARG A 23 1.25 3.51 8.24
N GLN A 24 0.98 2.96 9.41
CA GLN A 24 1.49 3.51 10.67
C GLN A 24 3.01 3.50 10.76
N VAL A 25 3.66 2.44 10.27
CA VAL A 25 5.13 2.38 10.22
C VAL A 25 5.71 3.49 9.34
N ILE A 26 5.10 3.75 8.19
CA ILE A 26 5.53 4.83 7.29
C ILE A 26 5.29 6.21 7.94
N ALA A 27 4.11 6.43 8.53
CA ALA A 27 3.78 7.68 9.20
C ALA A 27 4.73 7.96 10.38
N ALA A 28 5.06 6.95 11.19
CA ALA A 28 6.05 7.06 12.25
C ALA A 28 7.44 7.40 11.70
N GLY A 29 7.82 6.83 10.56
CA GLY A 29 9.06 7.17 9.86
C GLY A 29 9.09 8.62 9.37
N ASN A 30 8.00 9.11 8.77
CA ASN A 30 7.89 10.51 8.35
C ASN A 30 7.95 11.46 9.55
N LEU A 31 7.23 11.13 10.63
CA LEU A 31 7.23 11.92 11.87
C LEU A 31 8.62 12.01 12.51
N ALA A 32 9.37 10.90 12.52
CA ALA A 32 10.75 10.89 13.01
C ALA A 32 11.68 11.81 12.18
N ASN A 33 11.35 12.07 10.92
CA ASN A 33 12.11 12.93 10.01
C ASN A 33 11.45 14.32 9.81
N LEU A 34 10.52 14.72 10.68
CA LEU A 34 9.81 16.00 10.58
C LEU A 34 10.76 17.22 10.57
N ASP A 35 11.85 17.15 11.33
CA ASP A 35 12.85 18.22 11.42
C ASP A 35 14.12 17.90 10.63
N THR A 36 14.03 17.04 9.60
CA THR A 36 15.16 16.70 8.72
C THR A 36 15.08 17.51 7.43
N PRO A 37 15.99 18.48 7.19
CA PRO A 37 15.98 19.29 5.98
C PRO A 37 16.07 18.44 4.71
N GLY A 38 15.28 18.81 3.69
CA GLY A 38 15.24 18.10 2.41
C GLY A 38 14.60 16.70 2.42
N PHE A 39 14.00 16.26 3.53
CA PHE A 39 13.34 14.96 3.59
C PHE A 39 12.07 14.89 2.72
N ARG A 40 11.87 13.73 2.09
CA ARG A 40 10.70 13.43 1.26
C ARG A 40 9.78 12.46 1.95
N ALA A 41 8.59 12.94 2.33
CA ALA A 41 7.57 12.13 2.98
C ALA A 41 7.17 10.96 2.08
N GLN A 42 6.98 9.79 2.69
CA GLN A 42 6.59 8.57 1.97
C GLN A 42 5.17 8.16 2.32
N GLU A 43 4.50 7.45 1.42
CA GLU A 43 3.16 6.90 1.61
C GLU A 43 3.05 5.51 0.99
N LEU A 44 2.20 4.67 1.56
CA LEU A 44 1.92 3.33 1.05
C LEU A 44 1.16 3.39 -0.29
N ALA A 45 1.73 2.84 -1.37
CA ALA A 45 1.08 2.74 -2.68
C ALA A 45 0.14 1.53 -2.80
N PHE A 46 -0.82 1.39 -1.88
CA PHE A 46 -1.72 0.23 -1.85
C PHE A 46 -2.82 0.29 -2.91
N ASP A 47 -3.42 1.45 -3.17
CA ASP A 47 -4.59 1.56 -4.05
C ASP A 47 -4.27 1.11 -5.48
N LYS A 48 -3.09 1.44 -5.99
CA LYS A 48 -2.58 0.93 -7.29
C LYS A 48 -2.40 -0.59 -7.30
N ALA A 49 -1.91 -1.16 -6.20
CA ALA A 49 -1.73 -2.60 -6.05
C ALA A 49 -3.07 -3.34 -5.88
N LEU A 50 -4.11 -2.69 -5.35
CA LEU A 50 -5.46 -3.24 -5.28
C LEU A 50 -6.16 -3.16 -6.64
N ASP A 51 -6.09 -2.02 -7.32
CA ASP A 51 -6.72 -1.79 -8.62
C ASP A 51 -6.20 -2.76 -9.69
N SER A 52 -4.88 -2.99 -9.72
CA SER A 52 -4.28 -4.03 -10.57
C SER A 52 -4.77 -5.46 -10.30
N ARG A 53 -5.36 -5.75 -9.13
CA ARG A 53 -5.95 -7.05 -8.81
C ARG A 53 -7.46 -7.10 -9.01
N VAL A 54 -8.19 -6.04 -8.70
CA VAL A 54 -9.64 -5.95 -8.93
C VAL A 54 -9.94 -5.84 -10.42
N GLY A 55 -9.07 -5.19 -11.20
CA GLY A 55 -9.10 -5.15 -12.66
C GLY A 55 -8.61 -6.43 -13.37
N GLY A 56 -8.20 -7.46 -12.61
CA GLY A 56 -8.06 -8.84 -13.04
C GLY A 56 -7.49 -9.07 -14.45
N LEU A 57 -6.21 -8.75 -14.69
CA LEU A 57 -5.49 -9.31 -15.83
C LEU A 57 -5.28 -10.81 -15.58
N GLN A 58 -6.28 -11.63 -15.96
CA GLN A 58 -6.11 -13.08 -16.05
C GLN A 58 -5.30 -13.38 -17.29
N LEU A 59 -4.13 -13.99 -17.12
CA LEU A 59 -3.37 -14.52 -18.24
C LEU A 59 -4.19 -15.62 -18.92
N ALA A 60 -4.42 -15.48 -20.22
CA ALA A 60 -5.05 -16.52 -21.01
C ALA A 60 -4.12 -17.74 -21.08
N SER A 61 -4.60 -18.89 -20.62
CA SER A 61 -3.91 -20.16 -20.86
C SER A 61 -4.18 -20.59 -22.29
N THR A 62 -3.22 -20.38 -23.18
CA THR A 62 -3.35 -20.70 -24.62
C THR A 62 -2.98 -22.14 -24.96
N SER A 63 -2.39 -22.89 -24.01
CA SER A 63 -1.99 -24.28 -24.20
C SER A 63 -2.14 -25.06 -22.89
N ALA A 64 -2.45 -26.35 -22.99
CA ALA A 64 -2.64 -27.24 -21.84
C ALA A 64 -1.38 -27.43 -20.97
N GLY A 65 -0.21 -27.06 -21.49
CA GLY A 65 1.05 -27.06 -20.72
C GLY A 65 1.33 -25.76 -19.95
N HIS A 66 0.49 -24.73 -20.09
CA HIS A 66 0.71 -23.48 -19.38
C HIS A 66 0.30 -23.60 -17.91
N LEU A 67 1.25 -23.27 -17.04
CA LEU A 67 0.99 -23.19 -15.60
C LEU A 67 0.17 -21.93 -15.29
N PRO A 68 -0.79 -22.02 -14.35
CA PRO A 68 -1.52 -20.85 -13.90
C PRO A 68 -0.55 -19.84 -13.29
N ALA A 69 -0.79 -18.56 -13.58
CA ALA A 69 0.01 -17.48 -13.04
C ALA A 69 -0.07 -17.50 -11.50
N ALA A 70 1.04 -17.81 -10.84
CA ALA A 70 1.11 -17.70 -9.39
C ALA A 70 1.05 -16.22 -9.01
N PRO A 71 0.28 -15.85 -7.97
CA PRO A 71 0.29 -14.48 -7.48
C PRO A 71 1.70 -14.15 -6.99
N GLY A 72 2.40 -13.29 -7.72
CA GLY A 72 3.71 -12.80 -7.32
C GLY A 72 3.68 -12.08 -5.97
N PRO A 73 4.84 -11.93 -5.30
CA PRO A 73 4.93 -11.26 -4.01
C PRO A 73 4.29 -9.87 -4.10
N GLN A 74 3.46 -9.53 -3.11
CA GLN A 74 2.87 -8.20 -3.00
C GLN A 74 3.97 -7.21 -2.65
N ALA A 75 4.59 -6.59 -3.65
CA ALA A 75 5.43 -5.43 -3.43
C ALA A 75 4.52 -4.24 -3.14
N VAL A 76 4.16 -4.04 -1.87
CA VAL A 76 3.55 -2.79 -1.43
C VAL A 76 4.69 -1.78 -1.38
N ALA A 77 4.81 -0.96 -2.42
CA ALA A 77 5.87 0.03 -2.52
C ALA A 77 5.50 1.29 -1.71
N ALA A 78 6.49 1.88 -1.04
CA ALA A 78 6.39 3.26 -0.59
C ALA A 78 6.61 4.19 -1.80
N ARG A 79 5.84 5.27 -1.88
CA ARG A 79 5.98 6.32 -2.90
C ARG A 79 6.12 7.68 -2.22
N ASP A 80 6.59 8.69 -2.95
CA ASP A 80 6.55 10.08 -2.48
C ASP A 80 5.09 10.44 -2.17
N ALA A 81 4.85 10.90 -0.95
CA ALA A 81 3.53 11.31 -0.47
C ALA A 81 3.04 12.57 -1.19
N GLY A 82 3.95 13.31 -1.84
CA GLY A 82 3.71 14.62 -2.41
C GLY A 82 3.53 15.68 -1.33
N GLY A 83 3.43 16.94 -1.77
CA GLY A 83 3.22 18.09 -0.89
C GLY A 83 4.10 19.27 -1.27
N SER A 84 3.70 20.47 -0.84
CA SER A 84 4.56 21.64 -0.99
C SER A 84 5.72 21.52 0.00
N PRO A 85 6.98 21.64 -0.45
CA PRO A 85 8.11 21.67 0.46
C PRO A 85 8.01 22.90 1.37
N ARG A 86 8.41 22.74 2.62
CA ARG A 86 8.67 23.83 3.56
C ARG A 86 9.91 24.61 3.13
N ARG A 87 10.22 25.68 3.85
CA ARG A 87 11.38 26.56 3.57
C ARG A 87 12.72 25.81 3.54
N ASP A 88 12.81 24.70 4.25
CA ASP A 88 13.97 23.80 4.34
C ASP A 88 13.96 22.65 3.33
N GLY A 89 12.98 22.60 2.43
CA GLY A 89 12.83 21.53 1.45
C GLY A 89 12.16 20.26 1.99
N ASN A 90 11.80 20.20 3.27
CA ASN A 90 11.08 19.06 3.83
C ASN A 90 9.61 19.07 3.38
N THR A 91 9.09 17.90 2.98
CA THR A 91 7.71 17.72 2.52
C THR A 91 6.79 17.09 3.58
N VAL A 92 7.30 16.75 4.77
CA VAL A 92 6.51 16.15 5.86
C VAL A 92 5.49 17.15 6.41
N GLN A 93 4.26 16.67 6.56
CA GLN A 93 3.13 17.42 7.11
C GLN A 93 2.59 16.72 8.35
N LEU A 94 2.84 17.28 9.53
CA LEU A 94 2.46 16.69 10.81
C LEU A 94 0.97 16.30 10.86
N ASP A 95 0.08 17.21 10.46
CA ASP A 95 -1.36 16.96 10.50
C ASP A 95 -1.78 15.78 9.61
N ARG A 96 -1.07 15.57 8.48
CA ARG A 96 -1.30 14.43 7.59
C ARG A 96 -0.81 13.13 8.22
N GLU A 97 0.39 13.11 8.78
CA GLU A 97 0.95 11.90 9.41
C GLU A 97 0.12 11.43 10.61
N LEU A 98 -0.51 12.36 11.34
CA LEU A 98 -1.38 12.05 12.47
C LEU A 98 -2.77 11.51 12.06
N LEU A 99 -3.21 11.77 10.84
CA LEU A 99 -4.51 11.33 10.29
C LEU A 99 -4.42 10.04 9.46
N THR A 100 -3.23 9.46 9.33
CA THR A 100 -2.94 8.28 8.50
C THR A 100 -3.18 6.96 9.24
#